data_AF-A0A6F9Y7C6-F1
#
_entry.id   AF-A0A6F9Y7C6-F1
#
_cell.length_a   1.000
_cell.length_b   1.000
_cell.length_c   1.000
_cell.angle_alpha   90.00
_cell.angle_beta   90.00
_cell.angle_gamma   90.00
#
_symmetry.space_group_name_H-M   'P 1'
#
loop_
_entity.id
_entity.type
_entity.pdbx_description
1 polymer ?
#
loop_
_entity_poly.entity_id
_entity_poly.type
_entity_poly.pdbx_seq_one_letter_code
_entity_poly.pdbx_strand_id
1 'polypeptide(L)'
;MLENDIIVYRNDKYSDELAEKLYKFLSTSVVPNGTLGKKANVAITIPKESVGAYIELLANDMYKKQREFLINKDSNIELLSVIDGLRIFELR
;
A
#
# COMPACT_ATOMS: atom_id res chain seq x y z
N MET A 1 2.73 -15.00 -2.70
CA MET A 1 2.83 -14.85 -1.24
C MET A 1 4.08 -14.05 -0.93
N LEU A 2 4.03 -13.26 0.14
CA LEU A 2 5.18 -12.51 0.65
C LEU A 2 6.15 -13.44 1.37
N GLU A 3 7.44 -13.26 1.14
CA GLU A 3 8.52 -14.00 1.82
C GLU A 3 8.86 -13.42 3.20
N ASN A 4 8.65 -12.11 3.37
CA ASN A 4 8.88 -11.36 4.60
C ASN A 4 7.78 -10.31 4.78
N ASP A 5 7.67 -9.77 5.98
CA ASP A 5 6.86 -8.59 6.24
C ASP A 5 7.42 -7.41 5.44
N ILE A 6 6.53 -6.57 4.91
CA ILE A 6 6.92 -5.39 4.14
C ILE A 6 6.15 -4.15 4.61
N ILE A 7 6.69 -2.98 4.30
CA ILE A 7 5.96 -1.72 4.40
C ILE A 7 5.72 -1.21 2.99
N VAL A 8 4.47 -0.87 2.71
CA VAL A 8 4.09 -0.24 1.45
C VAL A 8 3.55 1.16 1.70
N TYR A 9 3.66 2.00 0.68
CA TYR A 9 3.39 3.42 0.75
C TYR A 9 2.36 3.81 -0.29
N ARG A 10 1.57 4.83 0.03
CA ARG A 10 0.58 5.40 -0.88
C ARG A 10 0.47 6.90 -0.65
N ASN A 11 0.17 7.62 -1.72
CA ASN A 11 -0.33 8.99 -1.65
C ASN A 11 -1.84 8.92 -1.94
N ASP A 12 -2.65 8.99 -0.90
CA ASP A 12 -4.12 8.93 -1.01
C ASP A 12 -4.75 10.29 -0.71
N LYS A 13 -5.61 10.75 -1.62
CA LYS A 13 -6.31 12.03 -1.48
C LYS A 13 -7.26 12.06 -0.27
N TYR A 14 -7.85 10.91 0.07
CA TYR A 14 -8.83 10.74 1.14
C TYR A 14 -8.30 9.72 2.16
N SER A 15 -7.03 9.87 2.55
CA SER A 15 -6.34 8.95 3.47
C SER A 15 -7.03 8.76 4.83
N ASP A 16 -7.82 9.75 5.24
CA ASP A 16 -8.66 9.77 6.44
C ASP A 16 -9.95 8.94 6.29
N GLU A 17 -10.39 8.72 5.05
CA GLU A 17 -11.55 7.90 4.70
C GLU A 17 -11.15 6.49 4.23
N LEU A 18 -9.87 6.12 4.37
CA LEU A 18 -9.37 4.81 3.97
C LEU A 18 -10.07 3.75 4.84
N ALA A 19 -11.02 3.04 4.23
CA ALA A 19 -11.94 2.16 4.94
C ALA A 19 -11.22 0.97 5.59
N GLU A 20 -11.72 0.54 6.75
CA GLU A 20 -11.24 -0.66 7.45
C GLU A 20 -11.34 -1.92 6.58
N LYS A 21 -12.29 -1.96 5.64
CA LYS A 21 -12.39 -2.99 4.61
C LYS A 21 -12.22 -2.39 3.22
N LEU A 22 -11.28 -2.94 2.44
CA LEU A 22 -11.00 -2.50 1.09
C LEU A 22 -12.05 -2.99 0.10
N TYR A 23 -12.92 -2.11 -0.40
CA TYR A 23 -13.92 -2.48 -1.40
C TYR A 23 -13.35 -2.73 -2.82
N LYS A 24 -12.11 -2.30 -3.06
CA LYS A 24 -11.40 -2.44 -4.33
C LYS A 24 -9.94 -2.80 -4.04
N PHE A 25 -9.22 -3.25 -5.06
CA PHE A 25 -7.77 -3.40 -4.97
C PHE A 25 -7.13 -2.07 -4.53
N LEU A 26 -6.17 -2.16 -3.61
CA LEU A 26 -5.42 -0.99 -3.15
C LEU A 26 -4.01 -1.05 -3.72
N SER A 27 -3.77 -0.18 -4.70
CA SER A 27 -2.45 0.02 -5.30
C SER A 27 -1.54 0.80 -4.34
N THR A 28 -0.33 0.28 -4.14
CA THR A 28 0.68 0.85 -3.23
C THR A 28 2.07 0.67 -3.84
N SER A 29 3.08 1.33 -3.28
CA SER A 29 4.48 1.16 -3.70
C SER A 29 5.31 0.63 -2.54
N VAL A 30 6.26 -0.27 -2.80
CA VAL A 30 7.24 -0.71 -1.79
C VAL A 30 8.31 0.36 -1.51
N VAL A 31 8.29 1.50 -2.21
CA VAL A 31 9.20 2.64 -1.99
C VAL A 31 8.40 3.95 -1.87
N PRO A 32 8.68 4.82 -0.88
CA PRO A 32 7.91 6.07 -0.71
C PRO A 32 7.91 6.97 -1.95
N ASN A 33 9.06 7.04 -2.64
CA ASN A 33 9.24 7.86 -3.84
C ASN A 33 8.56 7.27 -5.10
N GLY A 34 8.05 6.03 -5.03
CA GLY A 34 7.28 5.40 -6.10
C GLY A 34 5.81 5.81 -6.10
N THR A 35 5.35 6.49 -5.02
CA THR A 35 3.99 7.00 -4.92
C THR A 35 3.74 8.17 -5.88
N LEU A 36 2.47 8.42 -6.19
CA LEU A 36 2.05 9.56 -7.01
C LEU A 36 2.56 10.87 -6.39
N GLY A 37 3.23 11.72 -7.18
CA GLY A 37 3.81 12.96 -6.69
C GLY A 37 5.01 12.80 -5.74
N LYS A 38 5.52 11.57 -5.55
CA LYS A 38 6.66 11.22 -4.68
C LYS A 38 6.48 11.67 -3.23
N LYS A 39 5.23 11.66 -2.74
CA LYS A 39 4.88 12.11 -1.39
C LYS A 39 3.90 11.12 -0.75
N ALA A 40 4.42 10.15 -0.03
CA ALA A 40 3.58 9.23 0.73
C ALA A 40 2.89 9.95 1.90
N ASN A 41 1.60 9.71 2.08
CA ASN A 41 0.82 10.11 3.26
C ASN A 41 0.13 8.94 3.94
N VAL A 42 0.30 7.73 3.40
CA VAL A 42 -0.12 6.46 3.98
C VAL A 42 1.07 5.49 3.94
N ALA A 43 1.27 4.77 5.04
CA ALA A 43 2.12 3.59 5.13
C ALA A 43 1.30 2.41 5.66
N ILE A 44 1.50 1.22 5.12
CA ILE A 44 0.78 0.00 5.51
C ILE A 44 1.81 -1.09 5.79
N THR A 45 1.83 -1.64 7.01
CA THR A 45 2.58 -2.85 7.33
C THR A 45 1.81 -4.05 6.80
N ILE A 46 2.49 -4.91 6.05
CA ILE A 46 1.91 -6.11 5.46
C ILE A 46 2.67 -7.32 6.00
N PRO A 47 2.03 -8.14 6.85
CA PRO A 47 2.61 -9.40 7.32
C PRO A 47 2.93 -10.35 6.15
N LYS A 48 3.94 -11.19 6.30
CA LYS A 48 4.22 -12.30 5.39
C LYS A 48 2.96 -13.15 5.17
N GLU A 49 2.89 -13.82 4.03
CA GLU A 49 1.74 -14.67 3.65
C GLU A 49 0.40 -13.91 3.46
N SER A 50 0.37 -12.59 3.63
CA SER A 50 -0.80 -11.76 3.35
C SER A 50 -1.25 -11.78 1.89
N VAL A 51 -2.51 -11.41 1.67
CA VAL A 51 -3.17 -11.44 0.35
C VAL A 51 -2.86 -10.18 -0.45
N GLY A 52 -1.70 -10.17 -1.11
CA GLY A 52 -1.28 -9.15 -2.06
C GLY A 52 -0.17 -9.65 -2.97
N ALA A 53 0.14 -8.88 -4.01
CA ALA A 53 1.14 -9.26 -5.00
C ALA A 53 2.00 -8.07 -5.42
N TYR A 54 3.29 -8.35 -5.59
CA TYR A 54 4.18 -7.44 -6.29
C TYR A 54 3.99 -7.59 -7.79
N ILE A 55 3.61 -6.52 -8.49
CA ILE A 55 3.15 -6.61 -9.89
C ILE A 55 4.07 -5.91 -10.89
N GLU A 56 5.31 -5.58 -10.52
CA GLU A 56 6.26 -4.89 -11.41
C GLU A 56 6.41 -5.58 -12.78
N LEU A 57 6.44 -6.91 -12.82
CA LEU A 57 6.59 -7.66 -14.08
C LEU A 57 5.33 -7.65 -14.96
N LEU A 58 4.16 -7.38 -14.37
CA LEU A 58 2.87 -7.28 -15.05
C LEU A 58 2.51 -5.85 -15.44
N ALA A 59 3.14 -4.86 -14.78
CA ALA A 59 2.92 -3.46 -15.06
C ALA A 59 3.43 -3.08 -16.46
N ASN A 60 2.77 -2.11 -17.09
CA ASN A 60 3.29 -1.47 -18.29
C ASN A 60 4.70 -0.91 -18.01
N ASP A 61 5.61 -0.99 -18.98
CA ASP A 61 7.00 -0.55 -18.85
C ASP A 61 7.17 0.86 -18.27
N MET A 62 6.26 1.78 -18.61
CA MET A 62 6.29 3.15 -18.09
C MET A 62 6.04 3.25 -16.57
N TYR A 63 5.42 2.22 -15.97
CA TYR A 63 5.03 2.19 -14.56
C TYR A 63 5.85 1.24 -13.69
N LYS A 64 6.75 0.42 -14.27
CA LYS A 64 7.63 -0.48 -13.49
C LYS A 64 8.41 0.23 -12.38
N LYS A 65 8.81 1.48 -12.62
CA LYS A 65 9.53 2.31 -11.65
C LYS A 65 8.70 2.70 -10.41
N GLN A 66 7.38 2.51 -10.44
CA GLN A 66 6.52 2.70 -9.27
C GLN A 66 6.67 1.56 -8.27
N ARG A 67 7.31 0.44 -8.64
CA ARG A 67 7.58 -0.71 -7.76
C ARG A 67 6.29 -1.13 -7.02
N GLU A 68 5.24 -1.38 -7.79
CA GLU A 68 3.88 -1.50 -7.28
C GLU A 68 3.65 -2.82 -6.54
N PHE A 69 3.03 -2.71 -5.37
CA PHE A 69 2.41 -3.81 -4.63
C PHE A 69 0.90 -3.61 -4.59
N LEU A 70 0.15 -4.61 -5.01
CA LEU A 70 -1.30 -4.57 -5.08
C LEU A 70 -1.91 -5.40 -3.95
N ILE A 71 -2.63 -4.74 -3.04
CA ILE A 71 -3.38 -5.39 -1.97
C ILE A 71 -4.75 -5.80 -2.52
N ASN A 72 -5.18 -7.01 -2.19
CA ASN A 72 -6.44 -7.56 -2.68
C ASN A 72 -7.65 -6.75 -2.18
N LYS A 73 -8.76 -6.80 -2.95
CA LYS A 73 -10.06 -6.37 -2.44
C LYS A 73 -10.48 -7.29 -1.28
N ASP A 74 -11.41 -6.80 -0.47
CA ASP A 74 -11.96 -7.44 0.73
C ASP A 74 -10.94 -7.66 1.88
N SER A 75 -9.68 -7.26 1.71
CA SER A 75 -8.71 -7.20 2.80
C SER A 75 -9.09 -6.13 3.81
N ASN A 76 -8.73 -6.36 5.07
CA ASN A 76 -8.95 -5.40 6.14
C ASN A 76 -7.65 -4.66 6.46
N ILE A 77 -7.75 -3.35 6.69
CA ILE A 77 -6.64 -2.53 7.19
C ILE A 77 -7.09 -1.82 8.45
N GLU A 78 -6.20 -1.74 9.44
CA GLU A 78 -6.48 -1.08 10.71
C GLU A 78 -5.54 0.11 10.88
N LEU A 79 -6.07 1.28 11.24
CA LEU A 79 -5.25 2.45 11.53
C LEU A 79 -4.54 2.25 12.89
N LEU A 80 -3.22 2.25 12.88
CA LEU A 80 -2.41 2.14 14.09
C LEU A 80 -2.04 3.50 14.68
N SER A 81 -1.66 4.46 13.84
CA SER A 81 -1.22 5.78 14.30
C SER A 81 -1.21 6.83 13.20
N VAL A 82 -1.11 8.10 13.62
CA VAL A 82 -0.88 9.24 12.73
C VAL A 82 0.31 10.03 13.26
N ILE A 83 1.37 10.16 12.46
CA ILE A 83 2.62 10.84 12.85
C ILE A 83 2.96 11.85 11.75
N ASP A 84 3.04 13.14 12.08
CA ASP A 84 3.38 14.22 11.13
C ASP A 84 2.56 14.20 9.83
N GLY A 85 1.29 13.80 9.91
CA GLY A 85 0.38 13.68 8.77
C GLY A 85 0.51 12.40 7.94
N LEU A 86 1.44 11.51 8.28
CA LEU A 86 1.52 10.13 7.76
C LEU A 86 0.58 9.23 8.56
N ARG A 87 -0.37 8.60 7.88
CA ARG A 87 -1.25 7.57 8.48
C ARG A 87 -0.61 6.20 8.34
N ILE A 88 -0.47 5.49 9.45
CA ILE A 88 0.16 4.17 9.51
C ILE A 88 -0.93 3.14 9.78
N PHE A 89 -1.07 2.20 8.86
CA PHE A 89 -2.03 1.09 8.95
C PHE A 89 -1.30 -0.25 9.05
N GLU A 90 -2.03 -1.27 9.49
CA GLU A 90 -1.63 -2.67 9.40
C GLU A 90 -2.67 -3.45 8.61
N LEU A 91 -2.21 -4.34 7.71
CA LEU A 91 -3.07 -5.29 7.03
C LEU A 91 -3.42 -6.45 7.97
N ARG A 92 -4.71 -6.77 8.09
CA ARG A 92 -5.29 -7.82 8.93
C ARG A 92 -5.82 -8.99 8.10
#